data_AF-A0A537J163-F1
#
_entry.id   AF-A0A537J163-F1
#
_cell.length_a   1.000
_cell.length_b   1.000
_cell.length_c   1.000
_cell.angle_alpha   90.00
_cell.angle_beta   90.00
_cell.angle_gamma   90.00
#
_symmetry.space_group_name_H-M   'P 1'
#
loop_
_entity.id
_entity.type
_entity.pdbx_description
1 polymer ?
#
loop_
_entity_poly.entity_id
_entity_poly.type
_entity_poly.pdbx_seq_one_letter_code
_entity_poly.pdbx_strand_id
1 'polypeptide(L)' 'MWPVVWAASELLTSADVRRVRQCQSDDGCGWLFIDRSKNGTRRWCSMSVCGNRAKARRHYERTKVSRGGA' A
#
# COMPACT_ATOMS: atom_id res chain seq x y z
N MET A 1 7.66 24.32 11.77
CA MET A 1 7.41 23.49 10.56
C MET A 1 8.65 22.81 9.98
N TRP A 2 9.85 23.02 10.55
CA TRP A 2 11.13 22.43 10.12
C TRP A 2 11.31 20.90 10.30
N PRO A 3 10.75 20.24 11.33
CA PRO A 3 11.06 18.82 11.60
C PRO A 3 10.68 17.86 10.46
N VAL A 4 9.60 18.16 9.74
CA VAL A 4 9.12 17.32 8.63
C VAL A 4 10.10 17.35 7.46
N VAL A 5 10.65 18.53 7.14
CA VAL A 5 11.62 18.69 6.05
C VAL A 5 12.93 17.99 6.39
N TRP A 6 13.40 18.11 7.63
CA TRP A 6 14.61 17.43 8.09
C TRP A 6 14.45 15.91 8.03
N ALA A 7 13.37 15.37 8.62
CA ALA A 7 13.10 13.94 8.59
C ALA A 7 12.92 13.39 7.16
N ALA A 8 12.30 14.16 6.27
CA ALA A 8 12.19 13.79 4.85
C ALA A 8 13.57 13.79 4.17
N SER A 9 14.42 14.78 4.46
CA SER A 9 15.77 14.87 3.89
C SER A 9 16.65 13.71 4.35
N GLU A 10 16.60 13.37 5.64
CA GLU A 10 17.29 12.19 6.18
C GLU A 10 16.81 10.90 5.51
N LEU A 11 15.50 10.72 5.36
CA LEU A 11 14.94 9.55 4.68
C LEU A 11 15.41 9.47 3.22
N LEU A 12 15.32 10.58 2.48
CA LEU A 12 15.65 10.63 1.05
C LEU A 12 17.14 10.43 0.76
N THR A 13 18.01 10.78 1.71
CA THR A 13 19.47 10.62 1.60
C THR A 13 19.98 9.31 2.18
N SER A 14 19.14 8.56 2.89
CA SER A 14 19.48 7.26 3.49
C SER A 14 19.30 6.08 2.53
N ALA A 15 19.80 4.90 2.90
CA ALA A 15 19.54 3.66 2.18
C ALA A 15 18.06 3.23 2.20
N ASP A 16 17.26 3.74 3.16
CA ASP A 16 15.85 3.41 3.30
C ASP A 16 14.98 4.02 2.19
N VAL A 17 15.51 4.97 1.41
CA VAL A 17 14.82 5.50 0.23
C VAL A 17 14.39 4.39 -0.74
N ARG A 18 15.16 3.29 -0.84
CA ARG A 18 14.82 2.12 -1.67
C ARG A 18 13.61 1.34 -1.16
N ARG A 19 13.24 1.53 0.11
CA ARG A 19 12.06 0.93 0.74
C ARG A 19 10.84 1.83 0.65
N VAL A 20 10.96 3.06 0.14
CA VAL A 20 9.80 3.92 -0.11
C VAL A 20 9.02 3.37 -1.28
N ARG A 21 7.74 3.05 -1.05
CA ARG A 21 6.83 2.51 -2.06
C ARG A 21 5.54 3.31 -2.06
N GLN A 22 4.89 3.34 -3.21
CA GLN A 22 3.54 3.86 -3.35
C GLN A 22 2.51 2.76 -3.13
N CYS A 23 1.38 3.10 -2.51
CA CYS A 23 0.26 2.19 -2.29
C CYS A 23 -0.31 1.68 -3.62
N GLN A 24 -0.36 0.36 -3.79
CA GLN A 24 -0.93 -0.32 -4.97
C GLN A 24 -2.43 -0.60 -4.83
N SER A 25 -3.18 0.32 -4.21
CA SER A 25 -4.64 0.22 -4.15
C SER A 25 -5.22 0.79 -5.44
N ASP A 26 -6.11 0.03 -6.08
CA ASP A 26 -6.77 0.45 -7.32
C ASP A 26 -7.83 1.55 -7.09
N ASP A 27 -8.10 1.90 -5.83
CA ASP A 27 -9.02 2.96 -5.43
C ASP A 27 -8.35 4.35 -5.46
N GLY A 28 -7.18 4.48 -6.10
CA GLY A 28 -6.47 5.76 -6.23
C GLY A 28 -5.80 6.28 -4.95
N CYS A 29 -5.42 5.40 -4.02
CA CYS A 29 -4.86 5.82 -2.73
C CYS A 29 -3.61 6.72 -2.86
N GLY A 30 -2.62 6.36 -3.67
CA GLY A 30 -1.46 7.22 -3.96
C GLY A 30 -0.47 7.48 -2.81
N TRP A 31 -0.80 7.12 -1.56
CA TRP A 31 0.07 7.34 -0.38
C TRP A 31 1.42 6.63 -0.51
N LEU A 32 2.48 7.31 -0.09
CA LEU A 32 3.82 6.74 0.09
C LEU A 32 3.95 6.10 1.48
N PHE A 33 4.72 5.02 1.56
CA PHE A 33 5.05 4.34 2.82
C PHE A 33 6.44 3.70 2.75
N ILE A 34 7.04 3.47 3.91
CA ILE A 34 8.29 2.71 4.02
C ILE A 34 7.97 1.23 4.20
N ASP A 35 8.49 0.38 3.32
CA ASP A 35 8.35 -1.07 3.38
C ASP A 35 9.29 -1.67 4.45
N ARG A 36 8.75 -1.78 5.66
CA ARG A 36 9.37 -2.45 6.80
C ARG A 36 9.10 -3.96 6.85
N SER A 37 8.49 -4.55 5.81
CA SER A 37 8.31 -6.00 5.78
C SER A 37 9.65 -6.71 5.64
N LYS A 38 9.77 -7.92 6.19
CA LYS A 38 11.01 -8.71 6.17
C LYS A 38 11.56 -8.89 4.75
N ASN A 39 10.67 -9.11 3.77
CA ASN A 39 11.04 -9.42 2.39
C ASN A 39 10.85 -8.24 1.42
N GLY A 40 10.44 -7.05 1.89
CA GLY A 40 10.17 -5.91 1.00
C GLY A 40 9.01 -6.13 0.03
N THR A 41 7.99 -6.89 0.46
CA THR A 41 6.85 -7.29 -0.39
C THR A 41 5.53 -6.61 -0.01
N ARG A 42 5.56 -5.57 0.84
CA ARG A 42 4.35 -4.85 1.23
C ARG A 42 3.84 -4.07 0.02
N ARG A 43 2.55 -4.26 -0.30
CA ARG A 43 1.88 -3.60 -1.43
C ARG A 43 0.99 -2.42 -1.05
N TRP A 44 0.58 -2.34 0.22
CA TRP A 44 -0.43 -1.38 0.66
C TRP A 44 0.07 -0.52 1.82
N CYS A 45 -0.29 0.77 1.80
CA CYS A 45 0.05 1.72 2.86
C CYS A 45 -0.51 1.30 4.22
N SER A 46 -1.64 0.59 4.25
CA SER A 46 -2.21 -0.03 5.45
C SER A 46 -2.95 -1.31 5.08
N MET A 47 -2.76 -2.36 5.89
CA MET A 47 -3.53 -3.59 5.76
C MET A 47 -5.00 -3.36 6.14
N SER A 48 -5.29 -2.53 7.14
CA SER A 48 -6.66 -2.29 7.62
C SER A 48 -7.52 -1.49 6.64
N VAL A 49 -6.89 -0.62 5.84
CA VAL A 49 -7.57 0.22 4.85
C VAL A 49 -7.45 -0.40 3.46
N CYS A 50 -6.33 -0.17 2.77
CA CYS A 50 -6.13 -0.57 1.38
C CYS A 50 -6.06 -2.09 1.19
N GLY A 51 -5.43 -2.81 2.13
CA GLY A 51 -5.35 -4.27 2.07
C GLY A 51 -6.71 -4.95 2.18
N ASN A 52 -7.55 -4.50 3.11
CA ASN A 52 -8.90 -5.02 3.30
C ASN A 52 -9.82 -4.69 2.12
N ARG A 53 -9.79 -3.45 1.59
CA ARG A 53 -10.55 -3.09 0.39
C ARG A 53 -10.20 -4.00 -0.80
N ALA A 54 -8.91 -4.24 -1.03
CA ALA A 54 -8.46 -5.15 -2.10
C ALA A 54 -8.94 -6.59 -1.90
N LYS A 55 -8.96 -7.10 -0.65
CA LYS A 55 -9.51 -8.43 -0.33
C LYS A 55 -11.02 -8.49 -0.56
N ALA A 56 -11.76 -7.48 -0.11
CA ALA A 56 -13.21 -7.39 -0.26
C ALA A 56 -13.61 -7.38 -1.75
N ARG A 57 -12.91 -6.59 -2.57
CA ARG A 57 -13.15 -6.53 -4.02
C ARG A 57 -12.94 -7.89 -4.70
N ARG A 58 -11.81 -8.56 -4.42
CA ARG A 58 -11.54 -9.91 -4.95
C ARG A 58 -12.58 -10.94 -4.50
N HIS A 59 -13.06 -10.84 -3.27
CA HIS A 59 -14.11 -11.72 -2.78
C HIS A 59 -15.44 -11.46 -3.52
N TYR A 60 -15.83 -10.20 -3.68
CA TYR A 60 -17.02 -9.81 -4.42
C TYR A 60 -16.97 -10.27 -5.90
N GLU A 61 -15.85 -10.08 -6.58
CA GLU A 61 -15.64 -10.53 -7.96
C GLU A 61 -15.85 -12.06 -8.11
N ARG A 62 -15.27 -12.85 -7.19
CA ARG A 62 -15.46 -14.31 -7.18
C ARG A 62 -16.90 -14.73 -6.93
N THR A 63 -17.56 -14.10 -5.96
CA THR A 63 -18.96 -14.40 -5.62
C THR A 63 -19.92 -13.97 -6.72
N LYS A 64 -19.60 -12.91 -7.47
CA LYS A 64 -20.37 -12.50 -8.65
C LYS A 64 -20.25 -13.53 -9.78
N VAL A 65 -19.03 -14.00 -10.05
CA VAL A 65 -18.80 -15.06 -11.06
C VAL A 65 -19.54 -16.34 -10.70
N SER A 66 -19.54 -16.76 -9.43
CA SER A 66 -20.26 -17.97 -9.01
C SER A 66 -21.78 -17.84 -9.06
N ARG A 67 -22.33 -16.61 -8.99
CA ARG A 67 -23.78 -16.35 -9.04
C ARG A 67 -24.32 -16.10 -10.44
N GLY A 68 -23.48 -15.67 -11.38
CA GLY A 68 -23.87 -15.39 -12.78
C GLY A 68 -23.64 -16.54 -13.75
N GLY A 69 -23.14 -17.68 -13.27
CA GLY A 69 -22.95 -18.91 -14.05
C GLY A 69 -24.05 -19.96 -13.86
N ALA A 70 -25.19 -19.58 -13.29
CA ALA A 70 -26.40 -20.39 -13.17
C ALA A 70 -27.50 -19.82 -14.07
#